data_AF-A0A1T2L718-F1
#
_entry.id   AF-A0A1T2L718-F1
#
_cell.length_a   1.000
_cell.length_b   1.000
_cell.length_c   1.000
_cell.angle_alpha   90.00
_cell.angle_beta   90.00
_cell.angle_gamma   90.00
#
_symmetry.space_group_name_H-M   'P 1'
#
loop_
_entity.id
_entity.type
_entity.pdbx_description
1 polymer ?
#
loop_
_entity_poly.entity_id
_entity_poly.type
_entity_poly.pdbx_seq_one_letter_code
_entity_poly.pdbx_strand_id
1 'polypeptide(L)'
;MGQVIEVTPFRSAILLITDTLHSIPVQVLRTGLRTVAKGTGRINNLELPYLPRSADVRVGDLLVSSGLGGRYPSDYPVARITSVGRDPNGATTIAAAPLARLAVDEQVMLVWSLDEKLQAVPVDEPADEPVDESADEAVPGESEE
;
A
#
# COMPACT_ATOMS: atom_id res chain seq x y z
N MET A 1 5.36 11.73 4.07
CA MET A 1 4.50 10.59 3.70
C MET A 1 4.46 10.43 2.19
N GLY A 2 4.49 9.18 1.72
CA GLY A 2 4.56 8.82 0.31
C GLY A 2 4.64 7.30 0.15
N GLN A 3 4.72 6.84 -1.08
CA GLN A 3 4.85 5.43 -1.44
C GLN A 3 6.26 5.14 -1.95
N VAL A 4 6.89 4.08 -1.46
CA VAL A 4 8.13 3.58 -2.08
C VAL A 4 7.80 3.03 -3.47
N ILE A 5 8.48 3.54 -4.49
CA ILE A 5 8.28 3.14 -5.90
C ILE A 5 9.49 2.40 -6.48
N GLU A 6 10.66 2.57 -5.88
CA GLU A 6 11.89 1.90 -6.28
C GLU A 6 12.75 1.62 -5.05
N VAL A 7 13.43 0.47 -5.05
CA VAL A 7 14.34 0.05 -3.99
C VAL A 7 15.63 -0.43 -4.63
N THR A 8 16.74 0.01 -4.06
CA THR A 8 18.11 -0.47 -4.32
C THR A 8 18.73 -0.91 -3.00
N PRO A 9 19.90 -1.58 -2.99
CA PRO A 9 20.50 -2.09 -1.74
C PRO A 9 20.70 -1.06 -0.64
N PHE A 10 20.87 0.23 -0.98
CA PHE A 10 21.18 1.28 -0.01
C PHE A 10 20.29 2.53 -0.13
N ARG A 11 19.34 2.55 -1.07
CA ARG A 11 18.47 3.72 -1.33
C ARG A 11 17.09 3.27 -1.77
N SER A 12 16.10 4.11 -1.49
CA SER A 12 14.74 3.97 -1.98
C SER A 12 14.26 5.27 -2.60
N ALA A 13 13.49 5.19 -3.68
CA ALA A 13 12.76 6.34 -4.23
C ALA A 13 11.33 6.34 -3.68
N ILE A 14 10.86 7.51 -3.22
CA ILE A 14 9.53 7.70 -2.65
C ILE A 14 8.75 8.67 -3.54
N LEU A 15 7.60 8.23 -4.02
CA LEU A 15 6.60 9.08 -4.64
C LEU A 15 5.76 9.75 -3.55
N LEU A 16 5.84 11.07 -3.44
CA LEU A 16 5.13 11.81 -2.40
C LEU A 16 3.63 11.83 -2.65
N ILE A 17 2.86 11.95 -1.57
CA ILE A 17 1.41 12.01 -1.68
C ILE A 17 0.89 13.27 -2.39
N THR A 18 1.72 14.31 -2.42
CA THR A 18 1.42 15.59 -3.06
C THR A 18 1.77 15.59 -4.53
N ASP A 19 2.41 14.54 -5.06
CA ASP A 19 2.72 14.42 -6.48
C ASP A 19 1.45 14.33 -7.33
N THR A 20 1.44 14.96 -8.52
CA THR A 20 0.25 15.02 -9.40
C THR A 20 -0.15 13.66 -9.98
N LEU A 21 0.81 12.73 -10.04
CA LEU A 21 0.61 11.35 -10.49
C LEU A 21 0.16 10.43 -9.34
N HIS A 22 0.14 10.94 -8.11
CA HIS A 22 -0.20 10.15 -6.94
C HIS A 22 -1.66 10.32 -6.49
N SER A 23 -2.27 9.22 -6.09
CA SER A 23 -3.65 9.18 -5.61
C SER A 23 -3.78 8.16 -4.49
N ILE A 24 -4.49 8.53 -3.42
CA ILE A 24 -4.63 7.74 -2.21
C ILE A 24 -6.11 7.52 -1.93
N PRO A 25 -6.54 6.25 -1.77
CA PRO A 25 -7.87 5.95 -1.24
C PRO A 25 -7.98 6.46 0.20
N VAL A 26 -8.90 7.39 0.41
CA VAL A 26 -9.13 8.01 1.72
C VAL A 26 -10.58 7.87 2.15
N GLN A 27 -10.80 8.06 3.44
CA GLN A 27 -12.11 8.11 4.07
C GLN A 27 -12.20 9.37 4.93
N VAL A 28 -13.34 10.05 4.87
CA VAL A 28 -13.68 11.11 5.81
C VAL A 28 -14.02 10.46 7.14
N LEU A 29 -13.22 10.72 8.17
CA LEU A 29 -13.35 10.02 9.46
C LEU A 29 -14.72 10.25 10.12
N ARG A 30 -15.28 11.46 9.97
CA ARG A 30 -16.58 11.82 10.58
C ARG A 30 -17.77 11.08 9.96
N THR A 31 -17.77 10.92 8.63
CA THR A 31 -18.95 10.41 7.89
C THR A 31 -18.77 9.01 7.34
N GLY A 32 -17.55 8.49 7.36
CA GLY A 32 -17.21 7.23 6.69
C GLY A 32 -17.20 7.32 5.17
N LEU A 33 -17.36 8.53 4.60
CA LEU A 33 -17.40 8.71 3.15
C LEU A 33 -16.04 8.38 2.53
N ARG A 34 -16.01 7.40 1.63
CA ARG A 34 -14.81 6.99 0.91
C ARG A 34 -14.66 7.79 -0.39
N THR A 35 -13.44 8.19 -0.68
CA THR A 35 -13.07 8.96 -1.87
C THR A 35 -11.58 8.80 -2.15
N VAL A 36 -11.05 9.63 -3.05
CA VAL A 36 -9.64 9.63 -3.43
C VAL A 36 -9.07 11.02 -3.21
N ALA A 37 -7.96 11.10 -2.50
CA ALA A 37 -7.14 12.30 -2.42
C ALA A 37 -6.07 12.24 -3.51
N LYS A 38 -5.96 13.30 -4.31
CA LYS A 38 -4.99 13.44 -5.39
C LYS A 38 -3.98 14.54 -5.05
N GLY A 39 -2.71 14.28 -5.32
CA GLY A 39 -1.69 15.31 -5.18
C GLY A 39 -1.81 16.40 -6.25
N THR A 40 -1.37 17.61 -5.92
CA THR A 40 -1.48 18.79 -6.80
C THR A 40 -0.13 19.31 -7.29
N GLY A 41 0.96 18.66 -6.91
CA GLY A 41 2.33 19.15 -7.04
C GLY A 41 2.72 20.19 -5.99
N ARG A 42 1.75 20.69 -5.20
CA ARG A 42 2.00 21.64 -4.10
C ARG A 42 2.07 20.90 -2.78
N ILE A 43 3.14 21.17 -2.03
CA ILE A 43 3.50 20.41 -0.81
C ILE A 43 2.46 20.45 0.32
N ASN A 44 1.60 21.48 0.33
CA ASN A 44 0.58 21.68 1.37
C ASN A 44 -0.85 21.54 0.83
N ASN A 45 -1.05 20.93 -0.34
CA ASN A 45 -2.37 20.87 -0.96
C ASN A 45 -2.64 19.53 -1.67
N LEU A 46 -3.76 18.92 -1.30
CA LEU A 46 -4.38 17.78 -1.95
C LEU A 46 -5.77 18.18 -2.42
N GLU A 47 -6.23 17.53 -3.48
CA GLU A 47 -7.57 17.72 -4.03
C GLU A 47 -8.39 16.43 -3.95
N LEU A 48 -9.71 16.56 -3.80
CA LEU A 48 -10.63 15.43 -3.83
C LEU A 48 -11.57 15.58 -5.04
N PRO A 49 -11.18 15.09 -6.24
CA PRO A 49 -11.88 15.40 -7.49
C PRO A 49 -13.20 14.65 -7.70
N TYR A 50 -13.46 13.56 -6.96
CA TYR A 50 -14.55 12.63 -7.25
C TYR A 50 -15.54 12.53 -6.09
N LEU A 51 -16.22 13.64 -5.78
CA LEU A 51 -17.25 13.67 -4.73
C LEU A 51 -18.64 13.94 -5.31
N PRO A 52 -19.66 13.17 -4.87
CA PRO A 52 -21.03 13.44 -5.26
C PRO A 52 -21.52 14.77 -4.66
N ARG A 53 -22.47 15.42 -5.32
CA ARG A 53 -23.03 16.71 -4.86
C ARG A 53 -23.72 16.62 -3.48
N SER A 54 -24.17 15.44 -3.10
CA SER A 54 -24.80 15.13 -1.82
C SER A 54 -23.81 14.76 -0.71
N ALA A 55 -22.50 14.77 -0.99
CA ALA A 55 -21.48 14.41 -0.01
C ALA A 55 -21.51 15.35 1.20
N ASP A 56 -21.68 14.80 2.40
CA ASP A 56 -21.52 15.55 3.65
C ASP A 56 -20.03 15.65 3.98
N VAL A 57 -19.41 16.74 3.52
CA VAL A 57 -18.00 17.05 3.72
C VAL A 57 -17.85 18.50 4.16
N ARG A 58 -17.04 18.74 5.20
CA ARG A 58 -16.91 20.05 5.84
C ARG A 58 -15.45 20.43 6.03
N VAL A 59 -15.19 21.73 6.03
CA VAL A 59 -13.88 22.26 6.45
C VAL A 59 -13.58 21.79 7.87
N GLY A 60 -12.35 21.32 8.08
CA GLY A 60 -11.89 20.75 9.34
C GLY A 60 -12.03 19.22 9.43
N ASP A 61 -12.77 18.58 8.53
CA ASP A 61 -12.87 17.11 8.51
C ASP A 61 -11.50 16.46 8.31
N LEU A 62 -11.27 15.37 9.03
CA LEU A 62 -10.05 14.58 8.96
C LEU A 62 -10.19 13.50 7.88
N LEU A 63 -9.21 13.43 6.99
CA LEU A 63 -9.06 12.38 6.00
C LEU A 63 -8.05 11.36 6.51
N VAL A 64 -8.47 10.10 6.51
CA VAL A 64 -7.63 8.95 6.85
C VAL A 64 -7.53 8.01 5.65
N SER A 65 -6.48 7.20 5.55
CA SER A 65 -6.40 6.14 4.52
C SER A 65 -7.51 5.11 4.73
N SER A 66 -8.13 4.64 3.65
CA SER A 66 -9.27 3.71 3.76
C SER A 66 -8.88 2.23 3.86
N GLY A 67 -7.59 1.90 3.75
CA GLY A 67 -7.11 0.52 3.63
C GLY A 67 -7.43 -0.17 2.28
N LEU A 68 -8.17 0.50 1.39
CA LEU A 68 -8.62 -0.11 0.14
C LEU A 68 -7.43 -0.50 -0.76
N GLY A 69 -7.38 -1.78 -1.14
CA GLY A 69 -6.30 -2.33 -1.97
C GLY A 69 -5.05 -2.75 -1.19
N GLY A 70 -5.05 -2.69 0.14
CA GLY A 70 -3.98 -3.23 1.00
C GLY A 70 -2.64 -2.48 0.95
N ARG A 71 -2.54 -1.41 0.15
CA ARG A 71 -1.29 -0.64 -0.01
C ARG A 71 -1.01 0.29 1.16
N TYR A 72 -2.06 0.83 1.76
CA TYR A 72 -1.98 1.69 2.93
C TYR A 72 -2.68 0.99 4.09
N PRO A 73 -2.17 1.08 5.33
CA PRO A 73 -2.94 0.66 6.49
C PRO A 73 -4.28 1.41 6.54
N SER A 74 -5.31 0.81 7.14
CA SER A 74 -6.56 1.54 7.40
C SER A 74 -6.36 2.61 8.47
N ASP A 75 -7.15 3.69 8.38
CA ASP A 75 -7.32 4.73 9.38
C ASP A 75 -6.05 5.56 9.70
N TYR A 76 -5.06 5.55 8.80
CA TYR A 76 -3.85 6.36 8.97
C TYR A 76 -4.13 7.83 8.60
N PRO A 77 -3.81 8.82 9.44
CA PRO A 77 -4.08 10.23 9.16
C PRO A 77 -3.34 10.73 7.91
N VAL A 78 -4.09 11.32 6.97
CA VAL A 78 -3.55 11.84 5.71
C VAL A 78 -3.59 13.37 5.69
N ALA A 79 -4.79 13.95 5.77
CA ALA A 79 -4.97 15.38 5.52
C ALA A 79 -6.19 15.93 6.25
N ARG A 80 -6.27 17.26 6.36
CA ARG A 80 -7.45 17.96 6.88
C ARG A 80 -8.05 18.84 5.81
N ILE A 81 -9.37 18.80 5.65
CA ILE A 81 -10.07 19.61 4.66
C ILE A 81 -9.96 21.09 5.04
N THR A 82 -9.51 21.91 4.09
CA THR A 82 -9.30 23.36 4.27
C THR A 82 -10.33 24.19 3.53
N SER A 83 -10.85 23.69 2.42
CA SER A 83 -11.87 24.40 1.63
C SER A 83 -12.81 23.44 0.93
N VAL A 84 -14.08 23.82 0.86
CA VAL A 84 -15.12 23.14 0.09
C VAL A 84 -15.77 24.18 -0.81
N GLY A 85 -15.46 24.10 -2.10
CA GLY A 85 -15.96 24.99 -3.14
C GLY A 85 -16.82 24.26 -4.16
N ARG A 86 -17.46 25.03 -5.03
CA ARG A 86 -18.13 24.52 -6.22
C ARG A 86 -17.62 25.28 -7.43
N ASP A 87 -17.22 24.54 -8.44
CA ASP A 87 -16.84 25.13 -9.71
C ASP A 87 -18.08 25.61 -10.47
N PRO A 88 -17.93 26.54 -11.42
CA PRO A 88 -19.02 27.01 -12.28
C PRO A 88 -19.72 25.88 -13.05
N ASN A 89 -18.98 24.82 -13.37
CA ASN A 89 -19.49 23.61 -14.04
C ASN A 89 -20.28 22.68 -13.09
N GLY A 90 -20.38 23.05 -11.81
CA GLY A 90 -21.08 22.33 -10.76
C GLY A 90 -20.33 21.11 -10.20
N ALA A 91 -19.06 20.94 -10.55
CA ALA A 91 -18.16 20.02 -9.87
C ALA A 91 -17.86 20.55 -8.45
N THR A 92 -17.77 19.65 -7.47
CA THR A 92 -17.39 20.03 -6.11
C THR A 92 -15.86 19.98 -6.03
N THR A 93 -15.26 21.10 -5.65
CA THR A 93 -13.80 21.24 -5.54
C THR A 93 -13.44 21.31 -4.07
N ILE A 94 -12.72 20.30 -3.58
CA ILE A 94 -12.33 20.23 -2.19
C ILE A 94 -10.81 20.25 -2.10
N ALA A 95 -10.30 21.15 -1.28
CA ALA A 95 -8.89 21.25 -0.95
C ALA A 95 -8.65 20.71 0.46
N ALA A 96 -7.54 20.02 0.65
CA ALA A 96 -7.10 19.49 1.93
C ALA A 96 -5.60 19.71 2.13
N ALA A 97 -5.21 20.07 3.35
CA ALA A 97 -3.83 20.21 3.74
C ALA A 97 -3.30 18.88 4.30
N PRO A 98 -2.19 18.33 3.76
CA PRO A 98 -1.47 17.21 4.36
C PRO A 98 -1.14 17.45 5.84
N LEU A 99 -1.26 16.43 6.68
CA LEU A 99 -0.85 16.50 8.08
C LEU A 99 0.65 16.29 8.29
N ALA A 100 1.31 15.59 7.38
CA ALA A 100 2.75 15.37 7.43
C ALA A 100 3.50 16.61 6.94
N ARG A 101 4.61 16.95 7.62
CA ARG A 101 5.47 18.08 7.26
C ARG A 101 6.50 17.66 6.22
N LEU A 102 6.01 17.43 5.00
CA LEU A 102 6.79 16.89 3.88
C LEU A 102 8.09 17.65 3.53
N ALA A 103 8.23 18.91 3.96
CA ALA A 103 9.40 19.75 3.66
C ALA A 103 10.55 19.63 4.68
N VAL A 104 10.32 19.03 5.85
CA VAL A 104 11.21 19.18 7.03
C VAL A 104 11.66 17.83 7.61
N ASP A 105 11.16 16.72 7.09
CA ASP A 105 11.37 15.41 7.71
C ASP A 105 12.68 14.76 7.22
N GLU A 106 13.71 14.75 8.07
CA GLU A 106 14.99 14.03 7.82
C GLU A 106 14.84 12.51 8.01
N GLN A 107 13.83 12.09 8.78
CA GLN A 107 13.59 10.70 9.13
C GLN A 107 12.19 10.30 8.67
N VAL A 108 12.07 9.06 8.19
CA VAL A 108 10.80 8.47 7.74
C VAL A 108 10.60 7.12 8.41
N MET A 109 9.33 6.80 8.70
CA MET A 109 8.92 5.48 9.16
C MET A 109 8.36 4.71 7.97
N LEU A 110 8.90 3.52 7.72
CA LEU A 110 8.31 2.58 6.78
C LEU A 110 7.20 1.81 7.49
N VAL A 111 6.01 1.83 6.89
CA VAL A 111 4.85 1.11 7.37
C VAL A 111 4.49 0.05 6.35
N TRP A 112 4.32 -1.17 6.84
CA TRP A 112 4.02 -2.35 6.05
C TRP A 112 2.65 -2.84 6.51
N SER A 113 1.72 -3.04 5.58
CA SER A 113 0.51 -3.79 5.88
C SER A 113 0.89 -5.27 5.83
N LEU A 114 1.01 -5.92 6.99
CA LEU A 114 1.02 -7.39 7.05
C LEU A 114 -0.41 -7.87 6.85
N ASP A 115 -0.93 -7.75 5.63
CA ASP A 115 -2.05 -8.60 5.27
C ASP A 115 -1.49 -10.01 5.08
N GLU A 116 -1.95 -10.94 5.93
CA GLU A 116 -1.63 -12.38 6.02
C GLU A 116 -2.04 -13.19 4.78
N LYS A 117 -1.78 -12.67 3.59
CA LYS A 117 -1.52 -13.50 2.43
C LYS A 117 -0.03 -13.47 2.15
N LEU A 118 0.73 -13.85 3.18
CA LEU A 118 1.87 -14.71 2.96
C LEU A 118 1.33 -15.87 2.12
N GLN A 119 1.52 -15.77 0.81
CA GLN A 119 1.52 -16.92 -0.05
C GLN A 119 2.53 -17.86 0.60
N ALA A 120 2.04 -18.82 1.38
CA ALA A 120 2.79 -20.03 1.62
C ALA A 120 3.09 -20.54 0.22
N VAL A 121 4.30 -20.27 -0.27
CA VAL A 121 4.85 -21.05 -1.35
C VAL A 121 4.76 -22.47 -0.79
N PRO A 122 4.00 -23.39 -1.41
CA PRO A 122 4.09 -24.77 -1.01
C PRO A 122 5.57 -25.10 -1.11
N VAL A 123 6.19 -25.38 0.02
CA VAL A 123 7.48 -26.03 -0.02
C VAL A 123 7.13 -27.38 -0.63
N ASP A 124 7.45 -27.56 -1.92
CA ASP A 124 7.47 -28.89 -2.50
C ASP A 124 8.45 -29.67 -1.62
N GLU A 125 7.91 -30.43 -0.68
CA GLU A 125 8.66 -31.49 -0.02
C GLU A 125 9.19 -32.35 -1.16
N PRO A 126 10.51 -32.51 -1.33
CA PRO A 126 11.02 -33.47 -2.28
C PRO A 126 10.41 -34.81 -1.88
N ALA A 127 9.69 -35.42 -2.83
CA ALA A 127 9.16 -36.76 -2.65
C ALA A 127 10.33 -37.64 -2.21
N ASP A 128 10.21 -38.16 -0.98
CA ASP A 128 11.10 -39.17 -0.44
C ASP A 128 10.87 -40.43 -1.29
N GLU A 129 11.54 -40.51 -2.44
CA GLU A 129 11.62 -41.74 -3.21
C GLU A 129 12.43 -42.72 -2.35
N PRO A 130 11.85 -43.87 -1.96
CA PRO A 130 12.64 -44.87 -1.28
C PRO A 130 13.69 -45.37 -2.26
N VAL A 131 14.96 -45.11 -1.93
CA VAL A 131 16.10 -45.77 -2.56
C VAL A 131 15.93 -47.25 -2.26
N ASP A 132 15.60 -48.05 -3.29
CA ASP A 132 15.59 -49.51 -3.21
C ASP A 132 17.03 -49.99 -3.02
N GLU A 133 17.43 -50.06 -1.75
CA GLU A 133 18.64 -50.70 -1.29
C GLU A 133 18.35 -52.19 -1.08
N SER A 134 18.24 -52.93 -2.18
CA SER A 134 18.43 -54.39 -2.16
C SER A 134 19.81 -54.72 -2.71
N ALA A 135 20.68 -55.03 -1.75
CA ALA A 135 22.10 -55.20 -1.84
C ALA A 135 22.55 -56.32 -2.80
N ASP A 136 23.54 -55.96 -3.60
CA ASP A 136 24.59 -56.85 -4.07
C ASP A 136 25.45 -57.26 -2.85
N GLU A 137 25.31 -58.50 -2.38
CA GLU A 137 26.29 -59.15 -1.50
C GLU A 137 26.63 -60.53 -2.06
N ALA A 138 27.77 -60.57 -2.74
CA ALA A 138 28.54 -61.73 -3.19
C ALA A 138 28.88 -62.69 -2.02
N VAL A 139 29.33 -63.96 -2.11
CA VAL A 139 30.13 -64.82 -3.02
C VAL A 139 30.01 -66.27 -2.40
N PRO A 140 30.83 -67.33 -2.66
CA PRO A 140 31.62 -67.83 -3.81
C PRO A 140 31.51 -69.37 -4.08
N GLY A 141 32.09 -69.85 -5.20
CA GLY A 141 32.87 -71.11 -5.24
C GLY A 141 32.28 -72.38 -5.89
N GLU A 142 32.98 -72.87 -6.95
CA GLU A 142 33.34 -74.27 -7.34
C GLU A 142 32.28 -75.41 -7.21
N SER A 143 32.06 -76.42 -8.08
CA SER A 143 32.80 -77.12 -9.15
C SER A 143 31.82 -78.08 -9.89
N GLU A 144 32.20 -78.56 -11.10
CA GLU A 144 31.78 -79.82 -11.80
C GLU A 144 30.30 -79.94 -12.26
N GLU A 145 29.93 -80.41 -13.45
CA GLU A 145 30.46 -81.42 -14.40
C GLU A 145 29.99 -81.11 -15.84
#